data_AF-Q89CT9-F1
#
_entry.id   AF-Q89CT9-F1
#
_cell.length_a   1.000
_cell.length_b   1.000
_cell.length_c   1.000
_cell.angle_alpha   90.00
_cell.angle_beta   90.00
_cell.angle_gamma   90.00
#
_symmetry.space_group_name_H-M   'P 1'
#
loop_
_entity.id
_entity.type
_entity.pdbx_description
1 polymer ?
#
loop_
_entity_poly.entity_id
_entity_poly.type
_entity_poly.pdbx_seq_one_letter_code
_entity_poly.pdbx_strand_id
1 'polypeptide(L)'
;MIHHVSLGSNDVNSARAFYDPLMSLLGLRLLKHSDRSLHYGASDIIFSIETPIDGLRATAGNGTHVAFQAPDRETVRASARPHLRLEALTKGLPASETITTRIILVPSYATSMETRLRR
;
A
#
# COMPACT_ATOMS: atom_id res chain seq x y z
N MET A 1 -14.52 14.01 6.94
CA MET A 1 -14.15 12.60 7.20
C MET A 1 -14.04 11.90 5.86
N ILE A 2 -13.00 11.09 5.63
CA ILE A 2 -12.83 10.34 4.37
C ILE A 2 -13.62 9.03 4.50
N HIS A 3 -14.45 8.70 3.50
CA HIS A 3 -15.17 7.43 3.49
C HIS A 3 -14.29 6.27 3.02
N HIS A 4 -13.56 6.45 1.92
CA HIS A 4 -12.64 5.48 1.37
C HIS A 4 -11.58 6.17 0.50
N VAL A 5 -10.51 5.46 0.18
CA VAL A 5 -9.50 5.89 -0.79
C VAL A 5 -9.28 4.80 -1.84
N SER A 6 -9.15 5.20 -3.10
CA SER A 6 -8.86 4.30 -4.22
C SER A 6 -7.50 4.63 -4.84
N LEU A 7 -6.71 3.61 -5.16
CA LEU A 7 -5.46 3.74 -5.89
C LEU A 7 -5.51 2.93 -7.20
N GLY A 8 -4.91 3.49 -8.25
CA GLY A 8 -4.81 2.83 -9.55
C GLY A 8 -3.79 1.69 -9.54
N SER A 9 -4.10 0.57 -10.21
CA SER A 9 -3.12 -0.49 -10.53
C SER A 9 -3.13 -0.86 -12.01
N ASN A 10 -1.95 -1.15 -12.54
CA ASN A 10 -1.75 -1.73 -13.88
C ASN A 10 -1.80 -3.26 -13.87
N ASP A 11 -1.70 -3.88 -12.69
CA ASP A 11 -1.77 -5.33 -12.50
C ASP A 11 -2.47 -5.62 -11.16
N VAL A 12 -3.74 -6.01 -11.25
CA VAL A 12 -4.58 -6.28 -10.08
C VAL A 12 -4.14 -7.56 -9.36
N ASN A 13 -3.59 -8.54 -10.07
CA ASN A 13 -3.13 -9.79 -9.46
C ASN A 13 -1.86 -9.56 -8.64
N SER A 14 -0.90 -8.83 -9.18
CA SER A 14 0.30 -8.41 -8.44
C SER A 14 -0.06 -7.53 -7.25
N ALA A 15 -1.03 -6.62 -7.41
CA ALA A 15 -1.52 -5.81 -6.30
C ALA A 15 -2.18 -6.67 -5.21
N ARG A 16 -2.98 -7.68 -5.59
CA ARG A 16 -3.60 -8.61 -4.65
C ARG A 16 -2.57 -9.37 -3.84
N ALA A 17 -1.54 -9.93 -4.49
CA ALA A 17 -0.48 -10.65 -3.82
C ALA A 17 0.26 -9.79 -2.77
N PHE A 18 0.34 -8.48 -3.00
CA PHE A 18 0.93 -7.52 -2.07
C PHE A 18 -0.04 -7.09 -0.96
N TYR A 19 -1.28 -6.72 -1.32
CA TYR A 19 -2.22 -6.10 -0.39
C TYR A 19 -2.99 -7.12 0.47
N ASP A 20 -3.27 -8.33 0.00
CA ASP A 20 -3.98 -9.35 0.79
C ASP A 20 -3.29 -9.61 2.15
N PRO A 21 -1.99 -9.96 2.21
CA PRO A 21 -1.31 -10.17 3.50
C PRO A 21 -1.21 -8.89 4.33
N LEU A 22 -0.98 -7.73 3.72
CA LEU A 22 -0.88 -6.45 4.43
C LEU A 22 -2.20 -6.05 5.09
N MET A 23 -3.31 -6.16 4.36
CA MET A 23 -4.65 -5.85 4.86
C MET A 23 -5.05 -6.82 5.96
N SER A 24 -4.73 -8.11 5.81
CA SER A 24 -4.97 -9.12 6.85
C SER A 24 -4.25 -8.80 8.16
N LEU A 25 -3.01 -8.31 8.11
CA LEU A 25 -2.27 -7.87 9.31
C LEU A 25 -2.96 -6.70 10.03
N LEU A 26 -3.67 -5.86 9.29
CA LEU A 26 -4.41 -4.71 9.82
C LEU A 26 -5.85 -5.07 10.25
N GLY A 27 -6.24 -6.35 10.18
CA GLY A 27 -7.60 -6.79 10.48
C GLY A 27 -8.62 -6.43 9.39
N LEU A 28 -8.17 -6.08 8.19
CA LEU A 28 -8.99 -5.79 7.03
C LEU A 28 -9.07 -7.02 6.12
N ARG A 29 -10.23 -7.23 5.50
CA ARG A 29 -10.48 -8.35 4.59
C ARG A 29 -10.92 -7.85 3.23
N LEU A 30 -10.74 -8.69 2.22
CA LEU A 30 -11.27 -8.44 0.87
C LEU A 30 -12.79 -8.60 0.90
N LEU A 31 -13.52 -7.51 0.74
CA LEU A 31 -14.99 -7.47 0.78
C LEU A 31 -15.61 -7.72 -0.60
N LYS A 32 -14.96 -7.20 -1.64
CA LYS A 32 -15.39 -7.35 -3.04
C LYS A 32 -14.16 -7.37 -3.93
N HIS A 33 -14.21 -8.16 -4.99
CA HIS A 33 -13.17 -8.16 -6.02
C HIS A 33 -13.73 -8.48 -7.39
N SER A 34 -12.95 -8.12 -8.40
CA SER A 34 -13.11 -8.48 -9.81
C SER A 34 -11.73 -8.60 -10.45
N ASP A 35 -11.67 -8.95 -11.73
CA ASP A 35 -10.40 -8.95 -12.48
C ASP A 35 -9.78 -7.54 -12.59
N ARG A 36 -10.56 -6.50 -12.33
CA ARG A 36 -10.15 -5.08 -12.42
C ARG A 36 -10.09 -4.37 -11.09
N SER A 37 -10.47 -5.01 -9.98
CA SER A 37 -10.55 -4.31 -8.70
C SER A 37 -10.46 -5.21 -7.47
N LEU A 38 -9.97 -4.63 -6.38
CA LEU A 38 -9.91 -5.20 -5.04
C LEU A 38 -10.43 -4.15 -4.07
N HIS A 39 -11.34 -4.54 -3.16
CA HIS A 39 -11.94 -3.63 -2.20
C HIS A 39 -11.82 -4.22 -0.79
N TYR A 40 -11.11 -3.53 0.08
CA TYR A 40 -10.76 -3.97 1.44
C TYR A 40 -11.50 -3.17 2.51
N GLY A 41 -11.81 -3.85 3.61
CA GLY A 41 -12.49 -3.27 4.76
C GLY A 41 -12.80 -4.26 5.86
N ALA A 42 -13.32 -3.77 6.99
CA ALA A 42 -13.83 -4.60 8.08
C ALA A 42 -15.32 -4.93 7.86
N SER A 43 -16.13 -3.87 7.71
CA SER A 43 -17.58 -3.92 7.43
C SER A 43 -17.88 -3.18 6.13
N ASP A 44 -17.31 -1.99 5.99
CA ASP A 44 -17.41 -1.12 4.82
C ASP A 44 -16.09 -1.07 4.05
N ILE A 45 -16.16 -0.79 2.75
CA ILE A 45 -14.98 -0.57 1.91
C ILE A 45 -14.33 0.74 2.33
N ILE A 46 -13.06 0.68 2.74
CA ILE A 46 -12.24 1.85 3.11
C ILE A 46 -11.04 2.03 2.18
N PHE A 47 -10.64 0.97 1.47
CA PHE A 47 -9.49 0.99 0.59
C PHE A 47 -9.74 0.16 -0.66
N SER A 48 -9.52 0.75 -1.84
CA SER A 48 -9.68 0.07 -3.11
C SER A 48 -8.42 0.15 -3.96
N ILE A 49 -8.15 -0.93 -4.69
CA ILE A 49 -7.20 -0.97 -5.78
C ILE A 49 -7.97 -1.25 -7.06
N GLU A 50 -7.82 -0.41 -8.07
CA GLU A 50 -8.67 -0.48 -9.27
C GLU A 50 -7.84 -0.23 -10.54
N THR A 51 -8.15 -0.92 -11.62
CA THR A 51 -7.66 -0.50 -12.95
C THR A 51 -8.35 0.81 -13.34
N PRO A 52 -7.61 1.85 -13.80
CA PRO A 52 -8.20 3.13 -14.16
C PRO A 52 -9.38 2.98 -15.13
N ILE A 53 -10.46 3.70 -14.82
CA ILE A 53 -11.72 3.63 -15.58
C ILE A 53 -11.62 4.35 -16.93
N ASP A 54 -10.72 5.33 -17.04
CA ASP A 54 -10.42 6.05 -18.28
C ASP A 54 -9.60 5.21 -19.28
N GLY A 55 -9.18 4.00 -18.88
CA GLY A 55 -8.38 3.10 -19.71
C GLY A 55 -6.90 3.50 -19.83
N LEU A 56 -6.48 4.57 -19.16
CA LEU A 56 -5.08 4.98 -19.14
C LEU A 56 -4.27 4.13 -18.15
N ARG A 57 -2.94 4.16 -18.28
CA ARG A 57 -2.05 3.51 -17.31
C ARG A 57 -2.19 4.19 -15.95
N ALA A 58 -2.29 3.38 -14.90
CA ALA A 58 -2.16 3.84 -13.53
C ALA A 58 -0.76 4.43 -13.31
N THR A 59 -0.72 5.61 -12.70
CA THR A 59 0.51 6.31 -12.32
C THR A 59 0.49 6.65 -10.83
N ALA A 60 1.67 6.74 -10.22
CA ALA A 60 1.78 7.25 -8.86
C ALA A 60 1.65 8.78 -8.89
N GLY A 61 0.76 9.34 -8.08
CA GLY A 61 0.66 10.78 -7.90
C GLY A 61 1.85 11.32 -7.11
N ASN A 62 2.49 12.39 -7.61
CA ASN A 62 3.59 13.03 -6.89
C ASN A 62 3.10 13.55 -5.51
N GLY A 63 3.75 13.09 -4.43
CA GLY A 63 3.37 13.42 -3.05
C GLY A 63 2.20 12.61 -2.48
N THR A 64 1.60 11.70 -3.25
CA THR A 64 0.51 10.84 -2.75
C THR A 64 1.05 9.85 -1.73
N HIS A 65 0.43 9.81 -0.55
CA HIS A 65 0.80 8.90 0.53
C HIS A 65 -0.44 8.45 1.28
N VAL A 66 -0.63 7.13 1.37
CA VAL A 66 -1.68 6.50 2.18
C VAL A 66 -1.02 5.78 3.35
N ALA A 67 -1.51 6.04 4.55
CA ALA A 67 -1.08 5.38 5.77
C ALA A 67 -2.29 4.72 6.43
N PHE A 68 -2.06 3.54 7.00
CA PHE A 68 -3.06 2.80 7.76
C PHE A 68 -2.71 2.82 9.24
N GLN A 69 -3.73 2.87 10.09
CA GLN A 69 -3.56 2.69 11.51
C GLN A 69 -3.27 1.21 11.80
N ALA A 70 -2.14 0.92 12.42
CA ALA A 70 -1.84 -0.40 12.95
C ALA A 70 -2.41 -0.54 14.38
N PRO A 71 -2.86 -1.75 14.77
CA PRO A 71 -3.34 -2.00 16.13
C PRO A 71 -2.20 -1.95 17.17
N ASP A 72 -0.97 -2.27 16.77
CA ASP A 72 0.18 -2.31 17.65
C ASP A 72 1.51 -2.18 16.87
N ARG A 73 2.62 -2.08 17.62
CA ARG A 73 3.97 -1.98 17.04
C ARG A 73 4.46 -3.28 16.40
N GLU A 74 3.96 -4.42 16.84
CA GLU A 74 4.36 -5.72 16.30
C GLU A 74 3.86 -5.88 14.86
N THR A 75 2.62 -5.46 14.61
CA THR A 75 1.99 -5.41 13.28
C THR A 75 2.81 -4.55 12.32
N VAL A 76 3.31 -3.40 12.77
CA VAL A 76 4.21 -2.56 11.98
C VAL A 76 5.51 -3.30 11.64
N ARG A 77 6.14 -3.96 12.63
CA ARG A 77 7.35 -4.75 12.39
C ARG A 77 7.11 -5.93 11.45
N ALA A 78 5.96 -6.59 11.56
CA ALA A 78 5.55 -7.68 10.67
C ALA A 78 5.37 -7.19 9.24
N SER A 79 4.83 -5.97 9.04
CA SER A 79 4.70 -5.36 7.72
C SER A 79 6.06 -5.02 7.08
N ALA A 80 7.11 -4.80 7.88
CA ALA A 80 8.46 -4.48 7.37
C ALA A 80 9.29 -5.71 6.96
N ARG A 81 8.72 -6.92 6.95
CA ARG A 81 9.43 -8.16 6.59
C ARG A 81 9.72 -8.23 5.08
N PRO A 82 10.88 -8.80 4.65
CA PRO A 82 11.43 -8.64 3.29
C PRO A 82 10.59 -9.17 2.12
N HIS A 83 9.58 -10.01 2.35
CA HIS A 83 8.67 -10.51 1.32
C HIS A 83 7.58 -9.50 0.93
N LEU A 84 7.26 -8.58 1.84
CA LEU A 84 6.59 -7.33 1.52
C LEU A 84 7.71 -6.30 1.43
N ARG A 85 8.17 -5.95 0.23
CA ARG A 85 9.17 -4.87 0.07
C ARG A 85 8.50 -3.52 0.35
N LEU A 86 8.13 -3.32 1.61
CA LEU A 86 7.62 -2.10 2.21
C LEU A 86 8.82 -1.34 2.71
N GLU A 87 9.25 -0.34 1.95
CA GLU A 87 10.26 0.61 2.44
C GLU A 87 9.61 1.51 3.50
N ALA A 88 9.62 1.04 4.75
CA ALA A 88 9.25 1.83 5.90
C ALA A 88 10.29 2.95 6.09
N LEU A 89 9.97 4.16 5.62
CA LEU A 89 10.75 5.36 5.95
C LEU A 89 10.43 5.79 7.39
N THR A 90 11.13 5.22 8.37
CA THR A 90 11.11 5.68 9.76
C THR A 90 11.87 7.01 9.86
N LYS A 91 11.19 8.13 9.57
CA LYS A 91 11.74 9.46 9.89
C LYS A 91 11.41 9.81 11.35
N GLY A 92 12.30 9.44 12.27
CA GLY A 92 12.61 10.13 13.54
C GLY A 92 11.49 10.77 14.38
N LEU A 93 10.27 10.24 14.40
CA LEU A 93 9.21 10.76 15.27
C LEU A 93 9.24 10.07 16.64
N PRO A 94 9.03 10.82 17.74
CA PRO A 94 9.00 10.26 19.10
C PRO A 94 7.87 9.23 19.24
N ALA A 95 8.05 8.34 20.21
CA ALA A 95 7.39 7.04 20.33
C ALA A 95 5.87 7.07 20.67
N SER A 96 5.14 8.16 20.38
CA SER A 96 3.70 8.28 20.64
C SER A 96 2.86 8.02 19.39
N GLU A 97 2.12 6.90 19.45
CA GLU A 97 0.74 6.71 18.97
C GLU A 97 0.39 6.76 17.47
N THR A 98 1.30 7.05 16.55
CA THR A 98 1.02 6.81 15.12
C THR A 98 2.30 6.43 14.40
N ILE A 99 2.49 5.12 14.17
CA ILE A 99 3.56 4.70 13.26
C ILE A 99 3.01 4.77 11.84
N THR A 100 3.34 5.89 11.20
CA THR A 100 3.07 6.14 9.79
C THR A 100 3.91 5.22 8.93
N THR A 101 3.35 4.09 8.50
CA THR A 101 3.95 3.28 7.44
C THR A 101 3.78 4.04 6.12
N ARG A 102 4.90 4.44 5.51
CA ARG A 102 4.92 4.82 4.10
C ARG A 102 4.74 3.57 3.26
N ILE A 103 3.53 3.34 2.75
CA ILE A 103 3.34 2.42 1.64
C ILE A 103 3.83 3.17 0.40
N ILE A 104 5.13 3.06 0.12
CA ILE A 104 5.67 3.48 -1.17
C ILE A 104 5.23 2.41 -2.16
N LEU A 105 4.33 2.78 -3.05
CA LEU A 105 4.08 2.05 -4.28
C LEU A 105 5.39 2.05 -5.08
N VAL A 106 6.21 1.01 -4.94
CA VAL A 106 7.30 0.76 -5.88
C VAL A 106 6.73 -0.13 -6.97
N PRO A 107 6.37 0.39 -8.16
CA PRO A 107 6.00 -0.48 -9.27
C PRO A 107 7.15 -1.44 -9.55
N SER A 108 6.81 -2.71 -9.75
CA SER A 108 7.72 -3.81 -10.05
C SER A 108 8.45 -3.61 -11.39
N TYR A 109 9.37 -2.64 -11.47
CA TYR A 109 10.38 -2.46 -12.53
C TYR A 109 11.58 -1.61 -12.05
N ALA A 110 12.01 -1.75 -10.79
CA ALA A 110 13.22 -1.09 -10.28
C ALA A 110 14.22 -2.09 -9.68
N THR A 111 14.54 -3.13 -10.46
CA THR A 111 15.84 -3.82 -10.35
C THR A 111 16.68 -3.37 -11.53
N SER A 112 17.15 -2.13 -11.49
CA SER A 112 18.18 -1.55 -12.36
C SER A 112 18.15 -0.02 -12.18
N MET A 113 18.79 0.53 -11.14
CA MET A 113 19.33 1.91 -11.12
C MET A 113 20.12 2.21 -9.82
N GLU A 114 20.73 1.21 -9.17
CA GLU A 114 21.97 1.50 -8.44
C GLU A 114 23.06 1.74 -9.49
N THR A 115 23.39 3.02 -9.77
CA THR A 115 24.72 3.50 -10.25
C THR A 115 24.77 5.03 -10.50
N ARG A 116 23.71 5.84 -10.29
CA ARG A 116 23.86 7.31 -10.40
C ARG A 116 23.25 8.07 -9.25
N LEU A 117 24.06 8.30 -8.22
CA LEU A 117 24.14 9.56 -7.45
C LEU A 117 25.31 9.47 -6.46
N ARG A 118 26.51 9.27 -7.01
CA ARG A 118 27.75 9.87 -6.48
C ARG A 118 28.31 10.76 -7.59
N ARG A 119 27.93 12.02 -7.57
CA ARG A 119 28.67 13.20 -8.05
C ARG A 119 27.89 14.44 -7.68
#